data_AF-A0A0A9FE23-F1
#
_entry.id   AF-A0A0A9FE23-F1
#
_cell.length_a   1.000
_cell.length_b   1.000
_cell.length_c   1.000
_cell.angle_alpha   90.00
_cell.angle_beta   90.00
_cell.angle_gamma   90.00
#
_symmetry.space_group_name_H-M   'P 1'
#
loop_
_entity.id
_entity.type
_entity.pdbx_description
1 polymer ?
#
loop_
_entity_poly.entity_id
_entity_poly.type
_entity_poly.pdbx_seq_one_letter_code
_entity_poly.pdbx_strand_id
1 'polypeptide(L)'
;MKSLISFVLHLAPLLVILLEQPHFRMGATALTNLTAGSSISPKEHLTSPLGIFAFGFCNIDPQDPNQLLLAIWFDFGASECINKTVVWFTRDPTSNQAVIATKQAVLSLDGSNRLSLVDGHRTLWIPSQQFGSALMLLDSGNLQLLAVEGVGLSWQSFDHPTHTLLPGQNMTKSSAQSLLSKNTDTDFSPGRFTLIVQDDDDIVMYMMNPPDQTSFSNTSVAYYASGTWHTDEAPTVVFDDSGNLFYHYNMKRYNMTTQQPSNPAKSYYHYAALDPDGTVHVYAHQKNTDGTTWDVVSLFPGDGCNRNICGPNAYCKVSSLKEQRLSCECPDGYVFSDEKHKYRGCRPNFVPHSCDGKDHSGKFTTVKMDNIAWSNQSAYSNFATTALQQCNTSCLNNCLCVAVLIDGSSCMEVETLRWEAGKRHQFDSTDQNRSNQLFCSSPRTKTEKHIALHNHWYSGDFICSHYHLYPLAKLRQ
;
A
#
# COMPACT_ATOMS: atom_id res chain seq x y z
N MET A 1 -1.20 -63.66 -33.79
CA MET A 1 -1.93 -62.41 -33.44
C MET A 1 -2.85 -62.54 -32.22
N LYS A 2 -3.52 -63.66 -31.94
CA LYS A 2 -4.41 -63.80 -30.76
C LYS A 2 -3.71 -63.91 -29.40
N SER A 3 -2.42 -64.29 -29.37
CA SER A 3 -1.65 -64.47 -28.11
C SER A 3 -1.05 -63.16 -27.56
N LEU A 4 -0.59 -62.23 -28.42
CA LEU A 4 -0.05 -60.94 -27.95
C LEU A 4 -1.12 -60.02 -27.34
N ILE A 5 -2.37 -60.11 -27.79
CA ILE A 5 -3.48 -59.26 -27.32
C ILE A 5 -3.85 -59.61 -25.86
N SER A 6 -3.74 -60.88 -25.47
CA SER A 6 -4.05 -61.33 -24.11
C SER A 6 -3.03 -60.83 -23.08
N PHE A 7 -1.77 -60.63 -23.48
CA PHE A 7 -0.72 -60.17 -22.57
C PHE A 7 -0.81 -58.65 -22.32
N VAL A 8 -1.21 -57.87 -23.33
CA VAL A 8 -1.41 -56.41 -23.22
C VAL A 8 -2.64 -56.07 -22.36
N LEU A 9 -3.70 -56.89 -22.42
CA LEU A 9 -4.92 -56.70 -21.63
C LEU A 9 -4.75 -56.96 -20.12
N HIS A 10 -3.69 -57.66 -19.71
CA HIS A 10 -3.40 -57.91 -18.28
C HIS A 10 -2.39 -56.92 -17.68
N LEU A 11 -1.67 -56.17 -18.51
CA LEU A 11 -0.76 -55.10 -18.07
C LEU A 11 -1.46 -53.74 -17.92
N ALA A 12 -2.54 -53.51 -18.68
CA ALA A 12 -3.34 -52.29 -18.60
C ALA A 12 -3.91 -51.97 -17.20
N PRO A 13 -4.50 -52.92 -16.44
CA PRO A 13 -4.99 -52.62 -15.09
C PRO A 13 -3.86 -52.38 -14.07
N LEU A 14 -2.67 -52.95 -14.27
CA LEU A 14 -1.51 -52.68 -13.40
C LEU A 14 -0.95 -51.27 -13.60
N LEU A 15 -1.00 -50.74 -14.83
CA LEU A 15 -0.56 -49.38 -15.14
C LEU A 15 -1.51 -48.31 -14.58
N VAL A 16 -2.82 -48.60 -14.53
CA VAL A 16 -3.83 -47.71 -13.94
C VAL A 16 -3.70 -47.64 -12.42
N ILE A 17 -3.38 -48.75 -11.75
CA ILE A 17 -3.13 -48.77 -10.29
C ILE A 17 -1.84 -48.03 -9.91
N LEU A 18 -0.85 -47.95 -10.82
CA LEU A 18 0.35 -47.11 -10.65
C LEU A 18 0.08 -45.61 -10.89
N LEU A 19 -0.96 -45.26 -11.66
CA LEU A 19 -1.41 -43.88 -11.88
C LEU A 19 -2.40 -43.38 -10.83
N GLU A 20 -3.03 -44.29 -10.07
CA GLU A 20 -3.89 -43.99 -8.92
C GLU A 20 -3.21 -44.24 -7.57
N GLN A 21 -1.87 -44.21 -7.52
CA GLN A 21 -1.23 -43.96 -6.23
C GLN A 21 -1.62 -42.53 -5.84
N PRO A 22 -2.24 -42.29 -4.68
CA PRO A 22 -2.36 -40.93 -4.17
C PRO A 22 -0.93 -40.42 -4.14
N HIS A 23 -0.63 -39.38 -4.92
CA HIS A 23 0.60 -38.64 -4.73
C HIS A 23 0.64 -38.35 -3.24
N PHE A 24 1.53 -39.03 -2.52
CA PHE A 24 1.84 -38.71 -1.14
C PHE A 24 2.41 -37.30 -1.26
N ARG A 25 1.53 -36.29 -1.21
CA ARG A 25 1.92 -34.91 -1.00
C ARG A 25 2.64 -34.99 0.32
N MET A 26 3.96 -34.93 0.24
CA MET A 26 4.82 -34.80 1.40
C MET A 26 4.35 -33.51 2.07
N GLY A 27 3.48 -33.66 3.07
CA GLY A 27 2.92 -32.53 3.80
C GLY A 27 4.06 -31.77 4.40
N ALA A 28 4.00 -30.43 4.33
CA ALA A 28 4.92 -29.59 5.07
C ALA A 28 4.92 -30.02 6.54
N THR A 29 6.10 -30.28 7.10
CA THR A 29 6.24 -30.67 8.50
C THR A 29 5.97 -29.47 9.38
N ALA A 30 4.85 -29.51 10.10
CA ALA A 30 4.51 -28.51 11.11
C ALA A 30 5.33 -28.77 12.38
N LEU A 31 6.07 -27.75 12.80
CA LEU A 31 6.85 -27.72 14.03
C LEU A 31 6.12 -26.85 15.06
N THR A 32 6.25 -27.14 16.35
CA THR A 32 5.64 -26.32 17.42
C THR A 32 6.60 -25.27 17.96
N ASN A 33 7.91 -25.51 17.91
CA ASN A 33 8.95 -24.58 18.29
C ASN A 33 10.27 -24.89 17.55
N LEU A 34 11.21 -23.95 17.62
CA LEU A 34 12.59 -24.12 17.17
C LEU A 34 13.52 -24.04 18.38
N THR A 35 14.26 -25.09 18.68
CA THR A 35 15.20 -25.14 19.82
C THR A 35 16.65 -25.03 19.37
N ALA A 36 17.57 -24.81 20.30
CA ALA A 36 19.00 -24.77 19.98
C ALA A 36 19.48 -26.01 19.21
N GLY A 37 20.25 -25.78 18.16
CA GLY A 37 20.74 -26.82 17.24
C GLY A 37 19.77 -27.23 16.13
N SER A 38 18.57 -26.65 16.05
CA SER A 38 17.58 -26.96 15.03
C SER A 38 17.39 -25.83 14.01
N SER A 39 16.77 -26.16 12.88
CA SER A 39 16.55 -25.21 11.78
C SER A 39 15.25 -25.47 11.03
N ILE A 40 14.78 -24.45 10.31
CA ILE A 40 13.63 -24.48 9.41
C ILE A 40 14.12 -24.21 8.00
N SER A 41 13.84 -25.14 7.09
CA SER A 41 14.03 -24.98 5.66
C SER A 41 12.73 -24.51 4.97
N PRO A 42 12.75 -24.13 3.68
CA PRO A 42 11.58 -23.55 3.01
C PRO A 42 10.33 -24.45 2.91
N LYS A 43 10.47 -25.75 3.19
CA LYS A 43 9.35 -26.70 3.18
C LYS A 43 8.69 -26.86 4.56
N GLU A 44 9.28 -26.25 5.58
CA GLU A 44 8.91 -26.40 6.98
C GLU A 44 8.36 -25.07 7.50
N HIS A 45 7.51 -25.14 8.53
CA HIS A 45 6.99 -23.96 9.21
C HIS A 45 6.67 -24.29 10.67
N LEU A 46 6.75 -23.26 11.52
CA LEU A 46 6.15 -23.30 12.84
C LEU A 46 4.65 -23.07 12.72
N THR A 47 3.87 -23.71 13.59
CA THR A 47 2.42 -23.48 13.72
C THR A 47 2.12 -23.08 15.16
N SER A 48 1.21 -22.13 15.34
CA SER A 48 0.72 -21.75 16.67
C SER A 48 -0.07 -22.91 17.31
N PRO A 49 -0.20 -23.00 18.65
CA PRO A 49 -0.83 -24.14 19.32
C PRO A 49 -2.26 -24.48 18.84
N LEU A 50 -3.06 -23.47 18.48
CA LEU A 50 -4.42 -23.64 17.93
C LEU A 50 -4.46 -23.68 16.40
N GLY A 51 -3.32 -23.61 15.71
CA GLY A 51 -3.28 -23.61 14.24
C GLY A 51 -3.80 -22.33 13.59
N ILE A 52 -3.87 -21.22 14.33
CA ILE A 52 -4.38 -19.94 13.81
C ILE A 52 -3.33 -19.29 12.92
N PHE A 53 -2.06 -19.34 13.35
CA PHE A 53 -0.95 -18.72 12.65
C PHE A 53 0.10 -19.76 12.29
N ALA A 54 0.81 -19.51 11.19
CA ALA A 54 2.02 -20.21 10.84
C ALA A 54 3.16 -19.22 10.56
N PHE A 55 4.39 -19.67 10.78
CA PHE A 55 5.62 -18.92 10.55
C PHE A 55 6.62 -19.75 9.75
N GLY A 56 7.08 -19.24 8.63
CA GLY A 56 8.00 -19.96 7.75
C GLY A 56 8.22 -19.23 6.44
N PHE A 57 8.65 -19.97 5.42
CA PHE A 57 8.90 -19.41 4.09
C PHE A 57 7.65 -19.48 3.22
N CYS A 58 7.33 -18.38 2.55
CA CYS A 58 6.26 -18.31 1.57
C CYS A 58 6.82 -17.77 0.24
N ASN A 59 6.35 -18.30 -0.88
CA ASN A 59 6.79 -17.84 -2.20
C ASN A 59 5.95 -16.64 -2.67
N ILE A 60 6.64 -15.55 -3.04
CA ILE A 60 6.02 -14.29 -3.48
C ILE A 60 5.96 -14.14 -5.00
N ASP A 61 6.64 -15.01 -5.75
CA ASP A 61 6.58 -15.08 -7.21
C ASP A 61 6.44 -16.54 -7.66
N PRO A 62 5.23 -16.97 -8.09
CA PRO A 62 4.99 -18.34 -8.54
C PRO A 62 5.86 -18.77 -9.73
N GLN A 63 6.44 -17.81 -10.48
CA GLN A 63 7.33 -18.09 -11.61
C GLN A 63 8.78 -18.27 -11.19
N ASP A 64 9.18 -17.81 -10.00
CA ASP A 64 10.54 -17.96 -9.48
C ASP A 64 10.53 -18.60 -8.07
N PRO A 65 10.89 -19.89 -7.95
CA PRO A 65 10.95 -20.58 -6.65
C PRO A 65 12.03 -20.04 -5.70
N ASN A 66 12.87 -19.10 -6.15
CA ASN A 66 13.88 -18.43 -5.33
C ASN A 66 13.45 -17.05 -4.82
N GLN A 67 12.16 -16.70 -4.93
CA GLN A 67 11.58 -15.51 -4.32
C GLN A 67 10.78 -15.91 -3.07
N LEU A 68 11.49 -16.15 -1.97
CA LEU A 68 10.88 -16.55 -0.70
C LEU A 68 10.95 -15.42 0.33
N LEU A 69 9.86 -15.24 1.04
CA LEU A 69 9.73 -14.33 2.17
C LEU A 69 9.59 -15.14 3.46
N LEU A 70 10.37 -14.82 4.49
CA LEU A 70 10.18 -15.38 5.83
C LEU A 70 9.13 -14.54 6.57
N ALA A 71 7.98 -15.14 6.86
CA ALA A 71 6.77 -14.41 7.25
C ALA A 71 5.90 -15.16 8.28
N ILE A 72 5.00 -14.42 8.92
CA ILE A 72 3.88 -14.93 9.73
C ILE A 72 2.59 -14.67 8.94
N TRP A 73 1.71 -15.67 8.86
CA TRP A 73 0.40 -15.55 8.21
C TRP A 73 -0.70 -16.29 8.97
N PHE A 74 -1.96 -15.91 8.72
CA PHE A 74 -3.12 -16.71 9.14
C PHE A 74 -3.19 -18.01 8.34
N ASP A 75 -3.20 -19.15 9.01
CA ASP A 75 -3.06 -20.46 8.37
C ASP A 75 -4.40 -21.03 7.88
N PHE A 76 -4.98 -20.37 6.88
CA PHE A 76 -6.25 -20.78 6.26
C PHE A 76 -6.05 -21.73 5.05
N GLY A 77 -4.93 -22.44 4.99
CA GLY A 77 -4.66 -23.44 3.95
C GLY A 77 -4.26 -22.90 2.56
N ALA A 78 -4.04 -21.60 2.40
CA ALA A 78 -3.54 -21.02 1.15
C ALA A 78 -2.08 -21.45 0.87
N SER A 79 -1.75 -21.79 -0.38
CA SER A 79 -0.42 -22.29 -0.77
C SER A 79 0.58 -21.18 -1.13
N GLU A 80 0.13 -20.10 -1.77
CA GLU A 80 0.98 -19.00 -2.26
C GLU A 80 0.96 -17.81 -1.31
N CYS A 81 2.09 -17.07 -1.20
CA CYS A 81 2.19 -15.99 -0.21
C CYS A 81 1.22 -14.84 -0.46
N ILE A 82 1.01 -14.50 -1.74
CA ILE A 82 0.05 -13.48 -2.17
C ILE A 82 -1.40 -13.80 -1.78
N ASN A 83 -1.71 -15.10 -1.61
CA ASN A 83 -3.02 -15.59 -1.20
C ASN A 83 -3.08 -15.90 0.30
N LYS A 84 -1.95 -15.83 1.01
CA LYS A 84 -1.87 -15.91 2.47
C LYS A 84 -2.06 -14.51 3.04
N THR A 85 -2.80 -14.41 4.15
CA THR A 85 -2.89 -13.17 4.91
C THR A 85 -1.63 -12.99 5.75
N VAL A 86 -0.59 -12.43 5.14
CA VAL A 86 0.69 -12.14 5.79
C VAL A 86 0.53 -10.95 6.75
N VAL A 87 0.91 -11.14 8.00
CA VAL A 87 0.78 -10.14 9.08
C VAL A 87 2.12 -9.66 9.62
N TRP A 88 3.20 -10.37 9.31
CA TRP A 88 4.56 -9.97 9.65
C TRP A 88 5.55 -10.62 8.68
N PHE A 89 6.69 -9.97 8.44
CA PHE A 89 7.77 -10.51 7.63
C PHE A 89 9.12 -9.88 7.98
N THR A 90 10.21 -10.58 7.66
CA THR A 90 11.56 -10.06 7.89
C THR A 90 11.88 -8.89 6.97
N ARG A 91 12.41 -7.81 7.54
CA ARG A 91 12.91 -6.64 6.83
C ARG A 91 14.36 -6.34 7.16
N ASP A 92 15.06 -5.76 6.19
CA ASP A 92 16.36 -5.16 6.42
C ASP A 92 16.16 -3.87 7.26
N PRO A 93 16.79 -3.76 8.44
CA PRO A 93 16.55 -2.64 9.35
C PRO A 93 17.11 -1.29 8.84
N THR A 94 17.95 -1.30 7.80
CA THR A 94 18.57 -0.09 7.24
C THR A 94 17.75 0.47 6.08
N SER A 95 17.28 -0.41 5.21
CA SER A 95 16.57 -0.07 3.97
C SER A 95 15.06 -0.24 4.05
N ASN A 96 14.55 -0.86 5.12
CA ASN A 96 13.18 -1.33 5.29
C ASN A 96 12.72 -2.35 4.23
N GLN A 97 13.59 -2.77 3.32
CA GLN A 97 13.23 -3.71 2.25
C GLN A 97 12.87 -5.08 2.84
N ALA A 98 11.87 -5.73 2.24
CA ALA A 98 11.59 -7.13 2.53
C ALA A 98 12.82 -7.98 2.23
N VAL A 99 13.19 -8.86 3.17
CA VAL A 99 14.32 -9.77 2.98
C VAL A 99 13.87 -10.92 2.10
N ILE A 100 14.43 -10.99 0.89
CA ILE A 100 14.13 -12.05 -0.08
C ILE A 100 15.23 -13.12 -0.02
N ALA A 101 14.79 -14.36 0.15
CA ALA A 101 15.62 -15.53 0.31
C ALA A 101 15.36 -16.55 -0.82
N THR A 102 16.33 -17.43 -1.09
CA THR A 102 16.19 -18.52 -2.05
C THR A 102 15.79 -19.83 -1.39
N LYS A 103 15.55 -20.88 -2.18
CA LYS A 103 15.27 -22.24 -1.69
C LYS A 103 16.39 -22.87 -0.84
N GLN A 104 17.58 -22.26 -0.82
CA GLN A 104 18.73 -22.69 -0.01
C GLN A 104 18.74 -22.03 1.37
N ALA A 105 17.80 -21.11 1.63
CA ALA A 105 17.72 -20.40 2.88
C ALA A 105 17.35 -21.31 4.05
N VAL A 106 17.93 -21.02 5.20
CA VAL A 106 17.71 -21.76 6.44
C VAL A 106 17.61 -20.74 7.56
N LEU A 107 16.50 -20.79 8.30
CA LEU A 107 16.40 -20.13 9.61
C LEU A 107 16.88 -21.12 10.67
N SER A 108 17.92 -20.79 11.42
CA SER A 108 18.45 -21.68 12.45
C SER A 108 18.58 -20.97 13.78
N LEU A 109 18.31 -21.72 14.85
CA LEU A 109 18.79 -21.42 16.18
C LEU A 109 20.00 -22.34 16.40
N ASP A 110 21.21 -21.82 16.21
CA ASP A 110 22.41 -22.66 16.17
C ASP A 110 22.78 -23.24 17.55
N GLY A 111 23.81 -24.09 17.59
CA GLY A 111 24.29 -24.69 18.84
C GLY A 111 24.89 -23.68 19.84
N SER A 112 25.10 -22.43 19.41
CA SER A 112 25.50 -21.30 20.26
C SER A 112 24.30 -20.42 20.66
N ASN A 113 23.08 -20.94 20.51
CA ASN A 113 21.82 -20.25 20.82
C ASN A 113 21.58 -18.99 19.99
N ARG A 114 22.17 -18.88 18.79
CA ARG A 114 22.02 -17.70 17.94
C ARG A 114 21.00 -17.94 16.84
N LEU A 115 19.96 -17.10 16.79
CA LEU A 115 18.95 -17.08 15.74
C LEU A 115 19.45 -16.29 14.53
N SER A 116 19.45 -16.91 13.35
CA SER A 116 19.79 -16.22 12.10
C SER A 116 19.13 -16.83 10.89
N LEU A 117 18.81 -15.98 9.91
CA LEU A 117 18.42 -16.41 8.56
C LEU A 117 19.65 -16.34 7.64
N VAL A 118 20.03 -17.48 7.09
CA VAL A 118 21.19 -17.62 6.20
C VAL A 118 20.75 -18.22 4.87
N ASP A 119 21.31 -17.73 3.78
CA ASP A 119 21.09 -18.24 2.43
C ASP A 119 22.43 -18.53 1.76
N GLY A 120 22.76 -19.82 1.66
CA GLY A 120 24.10 -20.29 1.31
C GLY A 120 25.14 -19.82 2.32
N HIS A 121 25.98 -18.87 1.93
CA HIS A 121 27.02 -18.28 2.80
C HIS A 121 26.71 -16.87 3.29
N ARG A 122 25.55 -16.32 2.92
CA ARG A 122 25.15 -14.94 3.24
C ARG A 122 24.14 -14.95 4.38
N THR A 123 24.44 -14.27 5.48
CA THR A 123 23.43 -13.94 6.49
C THR A 123 22.50 -12.87 5.92
N LEU A 124 21.21 -13.19 5.80
CA LEU A 124 20.20 -12.27 5.27
C LEU A 124 19.57 -11.43 6.37
N TRP A 125 19.35 -12.02 7.55
CA TRP A 125 18.67 -11.34 8.64
C TRP A 125 19.07 -11.93 10.00
N ILE A 126 19.13 -11.05 11.00
CA ILE A 126 19.26 -11.37 12.42
C ILE A 126 18.31 -10.44 13.19
N PRO A 127 17.63 -10.93 14.23
CA PRO A 127 16.88 -10.06 15.13
C PRO A 127 17.84 -9.18 15.94
N SER A 128 17.35 -8.06 16.47
CA SER A 128 18.12 -7.12 17.29
C SER A 128 18.72 -7.79 18.54
N GLN A 129 18.03 -8.79 19.09
CA GLN A 129 18.49 -9.65 20.16
C GLN A 129 18.40 -11.10 19.70
N GLN A 130 19.52 -11.61 19.20
CA GLN A 130 19.60 -12.89 18.49
C GLN A 130 19.90 -14.10 19.37
N PHE A 131 20.13 -13.95 20.67
CA PHE A 131 20.50 -15.07 21.52
C PHE A 131 19.31 -15.57 22.35
N GLY A 132 18.93 -16.83 22.18
CA GLY A 132 17.80 -17.40 22.89
C GLY A 132 17.77 -18.93 22.92
N SER A 133 16.94 -19.48 23.79
CA SER A 133 16.83 -20.93 24.01
C SER A 133 15.83 -21.61 23.08
N ALA A 134 14.75 -20.92 22.72
CA ALA A 134 13.73 -21.41 21.81
C ALA A 134 12.98 -20.27 21.11
N LEU A 135 12.59 -20.49 19.85
CA LEU A 135 11.66 -19.65 19.09
C LEU A 135 10.27 -20.31 19.07
N MET A 136 9.24 -19.56 19.43
CA MET A 136 7.87 -20.06 19.55
C MET A 136 6.87 -19.10 18.92
N LEU A 137 5.88 -19.63 18.21
CA LEU A 137 4.77 -18.85 17.67
C LEU A 137 3.54 -19.03 18.57
N LEU A 138 3.01 -17.93 19.10
CA LEU A 138 1.80 -17.94 19.94
C LEU A 138 0.52 -17.79 19.10
N ASP A 139 -0.62 -18.14 19.70
CA ASP A 139 -1.94 -17.97 19.07
C ASP A 139 -2.38 -16.50 18.93
N SER A 140 -1.64 -15.57 19.52
CA SER A 140 -1.76 -14.14 19.22
C SER A 140 -1.07 -13.75 17.90
N GLY A 141 -0.30 -14.65 17.30
CA GLY A 141 0.60 -14.36 16.17
C GLY A 141 1.95 -13.75 16.59
N ASN A 142 2.19 -13.60 17.90
CA ASN A 142 3.48 -13.14 18.40
C ASN A 142 4.53 -14.26 18.31
N LEU A 143 5.61 -13.99 17.58
CA LEU A 143 6.76 -14.87 17.46
C LEU A 143 7.80 -14.44 18.49
N GLN A 144 8.09 -15.32 19.46
CA GLN A 144 8.91 -15.00 20.63
C GLN A 144 10.18 -15.85 20.66
N LEU A 145 11.31 -15.20 20.89
CA LEU A 145 12.58 -15.82 21.22
C LEU A 145 12.78 -15.75 22.73
N LEU A 146 12.73 -16.91 23.39
CA LEU A 146 12.92 -17.03 24.84
C LEU A 146 14.38 -16.77 25.20
N ALA A 147 14.62 -16.09 26.33
CA ALA A 147 15.97 -15.85 26.82
C ALA A 147 16.74 -17.17 27.04
N VAL A 148 18.06 -17.12 26.94
CA VAL A 148 18.94 -18.31 27.09
C VAL A 148 18.76 -18.95 28.47
N GLU A 149 18.54 -18.15 29.51
CA GLU A 149 18.32 -18.60 30.89
C GLU A 149 16.91 -19.18 31.11
N GLY A 150 16.03 -19.14 30.10
CA GLY A 150 14.65 -19.63 30.17
C GLY A 150 13.69 -18.72 30.94
N VAL A 151 14.18 -17.60 31.49
CA VAL A 151 13.37 -16.59 32.20
C VAL A 151 13.25 -15.34 31.34
N GLY A 152 12.02 -15.02 30.93
CA GLY A 152 11.73 -13.82 30.13
C GLY A 152 11.95 -13.98 28.63
N LEU A 153 11.90 -12.85 27.92
CA LEU A 153 11.97 -12.76 26.46
C LEU A 153 13.27 -12.07 26.04
N SER A 154 13.95 -12.64 25.04
CA SER A 154 15.08 -11.98 24.38
C SER A 154 14.58 -11.08 23.26
N TRP A 155 13.60 -11.54 22.48
CA TRP A 155 13.08 -10.82 21.32
C TRP A 155 11.63 -11.25 21.02
N GLN A 156 10.84 -10.38 20.42
CA GLN A 156 9.49 -10.73 19.93
C GLN A 156 9.10 -9.93 18.68
N SER A 157 8.31 -10.54 17.78
CA SER A 157 7.86 -9.88 16.54
C SER A 157 6.95 -8.68 16.80
N PHE A 158 6.22 -8.68 17.91
CA PHE A 158 5.30 -7.59 18.26
C PHE A 158 6.01 -6.24 18.47
N ASP A 159 7.28 -6.26 18.88
CA ASP A 159 8.09 -5.04 19.05
C ASP A 159 8.66 -4.52 17.71
N HIS A 160 8.46 -5.25 16.62
CA HIS A 160 8.94 -4.94 15.28
C HIS A 160 7.81 -5.13 14.24
N PRO A 161 6.68 -4.41 14.34
CA PRO A 161 5.56 -4.57 13.42
C PRO A 161 5.97 -4.28 11.99
N THR A 162 5.34 -4.93 11.00
CA THR A 162 5.60 -4.61 9.59
C THR A 162 4.69 -3.54 9.02
N HIS A 163 3.55 -3.97 8.49
CA HIS A 163 2.47 -3.15 7.97
C HIS A 163 1.19 -3.35 8.78
N THR A 164 1.21 -4.29 9.73
CA THR A 164 0.03 -4.82 10.41
C THR A 164 0.20 -4.78 11.93
N LEU A 165 -0.92 -4.60 12.62
CA LEU A 165 -1.11 -4.82 14.05
C LEU A 165 -2.06 -5.99 14.28
N LEU A 166 -1.68 -6.87 15.19
CA LEU A 166 -2.51 -7.96 15.69
C LEU A 166 -3.10 -7.63 17.07
N PRO A 167 -4.21 -8.28 17.46
CA PRO A 167 -4.81 -8.07 18.77
C PRO A 167 -3.80 -8.24 19.92
N GLY A 168 -3.79 -7.28 20.84
CA GLY A 168 -2.86 -7.24 21.97
C GLY A 168 -1.46 -6.73 21.61
N GLN A 169 -1.23 -6.32 20.36
CA GLN A 169 0.00 -5.65 19.96
C GLN A 169 -0.09 -4.15 20.26
N ASN A 170 1.01 -3.63 20.78
CA ASN A 170 1.18 -2.26 21.21
C ASN A 170 2.23 -1.58 20.33
N MET A 171 1.97 -0.34 19.92
CA MET A 171 2.96 0.56 19.34
C MET A 171 3.21 1.72 20.29
N THR A 172 4.48 1.90 20.63
CA THR A 172 5.00 2.92 21.55
C THR A 172 5.98 3.83 20.82
N LYS A 173 6.51 4.83 21.52
CA LYS A 173 7.58 5.71 21.04
C LYS A 173 8.86 4.90 20.84
N SER A 174 9.08 4.45 19.61
CA SER A 174 10.30 3.79 19.22
C SER A 174 10.47 3.93 17.72
N SER A 175 11.66 4.32 17.28
CA SER A 175 12.01 4.31 15.86
C SER A 175 11.94 2.91 15.24
N ALA A 176 11.96 1.85 16.06
CA ALA A 176 11.76 0.47 15.63
C ALA A 176 10.27 0.07 15.51
N GLN A 177 9.35 0.86 16.07
CA GLN A 177 7.90 0.60 16.06
C GLN A 177 7.18 1.60 15.15
N SER A 178 7.17 1.28 13.86
CA SER A 178 6.39 1.99 12.85
C SER A 178 5.64 0.98 11.99
N LEU A 179 4.41 1.31 11.60
CA LEU A 179 3.82 0.62 10.44
C LEU A 179 4.36 1.27 9.18
N LEU A 180 4.72 0.43 8.22
CA LEU A 180 5.11 0.84 6.88
C LEU A 180 4.25 0.08 5.89
N SER A 181 3.47 0.81 5.09
CA SER A 181 2.63 0.22 4.05
C SER A 181 3.48 -0.62 3.09
N LYS A 182 2.89 -1.65 2.50
CA LYS A 182 3.43 -2.31 1.30
C LYS A 182 3.33 -1.38 0.08
N ASN A 183 4.09 -1.66 -0.97
CA ASN A 183 4.03 -0.90 -2.22
C ASN A 183 2.69 -1.10 -2.94
N THR A 184 2.22 -2.36 -2.97
CA THR A 184 0.86 -2.72 -3.41
C THR A 184 0.34 -3.87 -2.52
N ASP A 185 -0.89 -4.32 -2.73
CA ASP A 185 -1.41 -5.48 -1.99
C ASP A 185 -0.57 -6.76 -2.23
N THR A 186 0.09 -6.83 -3.38
CA THR A 186 0.81 -8.02 -3.87
C THR A 186 2.33 -7.86 -3.86
N ASP A 187 2.83 -6.67 -3.54
CA ASP A 187 4.26 -6.33 -3.53
C ASP A 187 4.69 -5.94 -2.11
N PHE A 188 5.46 -6.83 -1.48
CA PHE A 188 5.98 -6.65 -0.12
C PHE A 188 7.12 -5.65 0.00
N SER A 189 7.57 -5.03 -1.10
CA SER A 189 8.50 -3.92 -1.01
C SER A 189 7.88 -2.74 -0.24
N PRO A 190 8.71 -1.89 0.39
CA PRO A 190 8.24 -0.71 1.10
C PRO A 190 7.41 0.22 0.22
N GLY A 191 6.19 0.45 0.67
CA GLY A 191 5.35 1.53 0.18
C GLY A 191 5.80 2.88 0.72
N ARG A 192 4.89 3.84 0.70
CA ARG A 192 5.22 5.23 1.03
C ARG A 192 4.54 5.77 2.28
N PHE A 193 3.63 5.03 2.87
CA PHE A 193 2.88 5.50 4.03
C PHE A 193 3.44 4.87 5.28
N THR A 194 3.59 5.69 6.31
CA THR A 194 3.96 5.21 7.64
C THR A 194 3.06 5.80 8.69
N LEU A 195 2.88 5.02 9.77
CA LEU A 195 2.23 5.44 11.00
C LEU A 195 3.27 5.29 12.12
N ILE A 196 3.46 6.36 12.87
CA ILE A 196 4.36 6.39 14.03
C ILE A 196 3.71 7.03 15.24
N VAL A 197 4.20 6.64 16.41
CA VAL A 197 4.04 7.40 17.65
C VAL A 197 5.33 8.20 17.82
N GLN A 198 5.24 9.52 17.71
CA GLN A 198 6.39 10.41 17.76
C GLN A 198 6.91 10.59 19.19
N ASP A 199 8.14 11.10 19.31
CA ASP A 199 8.76 11.37 20.61
C ASP A 199 7.99 12.41 21.43
N ASP A 200 7.22 13.28 20.77
CA ASP A 200 6.33 14.28 21.37
C ASP A 200 4.90 13.77 21.62
N ASP A 201 4.69 12.46 21.53
CA ASP A 201 3.46 11.75 21.88
C ASP A 201 2.34 11.88 20.83
N ASP A 202 2.60 12.58 19.71
CA ASP A 202 1.63 12.65 18.62
C ASP A 202 1.65 11.38 17.76
N ILE A 203 0.46 10.91 17.39
CA ILE A 203 0.29 9.82 16.44
C ILE A 203 0.15 10.44 15.05
N VAL A 204 1.18 10.24 14.23
CA VAL A 204 1.30 10.94 12.95
C VAL A 204 1.49 9.96 11.82
N MET A 205 0.87 10.28 10.69
CA MET A 205 1.05 9.55 9.45
C MET A 205 1.76 10.41 8.43
N TYR A 206 2.81 9.84 7.86
CA TYR A 206 3.65 10.51 6.87
C TYR A 206 3.57 9.82 5.52
N MET A 207 3.61 10.64 4.48
CA MET A 207 4.01 10.21 3.15
C MET A 207 5.52 10.36 3.02
N MET A 208 6.18 9.24 2.73
CA MET A 208 7.59 9.18 2.36
C MET A 208 7.77 9.45 0.86
N ASN A 209 8.84 10.14 0.52
CA ASN A 209 9.26 10.36 -0.85
C ASN A 209 10.44 9.42 -1.18
N PRO A 210 10.35 8.57 -2.20
CA PRO A 210 11.51 7.77 -2.63
C PRO A 210 12.64 8.69 -3.10
N PRO A 211 13.92 8.40 -2.80
CA PRO A 211 14.44 7.17 -2.20
C PRO A 211 14.61 7.20 -0.66
N ASP A 212 14.15 8.25 0.03
CA ASP A 212 14.29 8.47 1.49
C ASP A 212 13.37 7.56 2.34
N GLN A 213 13.26 6.27 1.97
CA GLN A 213 12.54 5.26 2.76
C GLN A 213 13.35 4.74 3.97
N THR A 214 14.54 5.31 4.20
CA THR A 214 15.52 4.84 5.19
C THR A 214 15.60 5.71 6.46
N SER A 215 15.03 6.93 6.44
CA SER A 215 15.03 7.85 7.58
C SER A 215 13.89 8.86 7.44
N PHE A 216 13.26 9.22 8.55
CA PHE A 216 12.27 10.31 8.64
C PHE A 216 12.95 11.65 8.35
N SER A 217 13.26 11.90 7.08
CA SER A 217 13.93 13.12 6.65
C SER A 217 12.93 14.29 6.63
N ASN A 218 13.47 15.52 6.62
CA ASN A 218 12.74 16.79 6.47
C ASN A 218 11.90 16.89 5.17
N THR A 219 11.83 15.83 4.37
CA THR A 219 11.04 15.75 3.13
C THR A 219 9.73 14.96 3.28
N SER A 220 9.49 14.36 4.45
CA SER A 220 8.25 13.64 4.77
C SER A 220 7.10 14.63 5.01
N VAL A 221 5.96 14.39 4.36
CA VAL A 221 4.77 15.26 4.47
C VAL A 221 3.77 14.55 5.37
N ALA A 222 3.48 15.14 6.54
CA ALA A 222 2.40 14.68 7.39
C ALA A 222 1.07 14.93 6.66
N TYR A 223 0.27 13.87 6.46
CA TYR A 223 -1.08 14.00 5.91
C TYR A 223 -2.17 13.76 6.95
N TYR A 224 -1.77 13.30 8.14
CA TYR A 224 -2.62 13.15 9.31
C TYR A 224 -1.77 13.32 10.57
N ALA A 225 -2.31 14.03 11.56
CA ALA A 225 -1.77 14.13 12.90
C ALA A 225 -2.94 14.08 13.88
N SER A 226 -2.79 13.32 14.97
CA SER A 226 -3.86 13.16 15.95
C SER A 226 -4.00 14.37 16.90
N GLY A 227 -2.95 15.19 17.01
CA GLY A 227 -2.90 16.32 17.94
C GLY A 227 -2.81 15.87 19.40
N THR A 228 -2.25 14.69 19.67
CA THR A 228 -2.11 14.10 21.01
C THR A 228 -0.82 14.50 21.72
N TRP A 229 -0.20 15.61 21.29
CA TRP A 229 1.00 16.25 21.85
C TRP A 229 0.91 16.52 23.36
N HIS A 230 1.08 15.48 24.15
CA HIS A 230 1.00 15.53 25.59
C HIS A 230 2.27 14.93 26.14
N THR A 231 3.25 15.80 26.40
CA THR A 231 4.46 15.43 27.11
C THR A 231 4.06 14.93 28.50
N ASP A 232 4.30 13.64 28.79
CA ASP A 232 4.67 13.09 30.12
C ASP A 232 4.13 11.68 30.42
N GLU A 233 3.41 11.01 29.52
CA GLU A 233 2.97 9.62 29.73
C GLU A 233 2.99 8.83 28.43
N ALA A 234 3.87 7.84 28.29
CA ALA A 234 4.09 7.03 27.08
C ALA A 234 2.79 6.54 26.39
N PRO A 235 2.23 7.30 25.41
CA PRO A 235 1.10 6.85 24.63
C PRO A 235 1.44 5.54 23.95
N THR A 236 0.45 4.66 23.98
CA THR A 236 0.52 3.39 23.28
C THR A 236 -0.68 3.32 22.36
N VAL A 237 -0.44 3.14 21.07
CA VAL A 237 -1.47 2.70 20.14
C VAL A 237 -1.67 1.21 20.35
N VAL A 238 -2.89 0.82 20.70
CA VAL A 238 -3.25 -0.56 21.01
C VAL A 238 -4.34 -1.02 20.05
N PHE A 239 -4.11 -2.16 19.39
CA PHE A 239 -5.16 -2.85 18.65
C PHE A 239 -5.73 -3.98 19.51
N ASP A 240 -7.04 -3.96 19.77
CA ASP A 240 -7.67 -4.99 20.59
C ASP A 240 -8.36 -6.10 19.80
N ASP A 241 -8.75 -7.13 20.54
CA ASP A 241 -9.42 -8.32 20.02
C ASP A 241 -10.79 -8.05 19.41
N SER A 242 -11.38 -6.89 19.71
CA SER A 242 -12.67 -6.44 19.21
C SER A 242 -12.55 -5.63 17.91
N GLY A 243 -11.33 -5.51 17.37
CA GLY A 243 -11.08 -4.84 16.09
C GLY A 243 -11.02 -3.33 16.19
N ASN A 244 -10.61 -2.78 17.33
CA ASN A 244 -10.54 -1.33 17.52
C ASN A 244 -9.11 -0.88 17.81
N LEU A 245 -8.68 0.19 17.15
CA LEU A 245 -7.45 0.92 17.49
C LEU A 245 -7.79 1.98 18.53
N PHE A 246 -6.99 2.01 19.60
CA PHE A 246 -7.07 3.05 20.61
C PHE A 246 -5.71 3.65 20.85
N TYR A 247 -5.71 4.89 21.32
CA TYR A 247 -4.57 5.43 22.04
C TYR A 247 -4.91 5.53 23.53
N HIS A 248 -3.91 5.24 24.35
CA HIS A 248 -3.98 5.43 25.80
C HIS A 248 -3.31 6.73 26.19
N TYR A 249 -3.99 7.54 27.00
CA TYR A 249 -3.50 8.79 27.56
C TYR A 249 -4.13 9.03 28.94
N ASN A 250 -3.35 9.29 29.99
CA ASN A 250 -3.85 9.55 31.35
C ASN A 250 -4.83 8.48 31.86
N MET A 251 -4.44 7.20 31.68
CA MET A 251 -5.26 6.01 31.96
C MET A 251 -6.63 5.97 31.24
N LYS A 252 -6.88 6.89 30.30
CA LYS A 252 -8.07 6.91 29.45
C LYS A 252 -7.75 6.29 28.11
N ARG A 253 -8.78 5.69 27.54
CA ARG A 253 -8.73 4.99 26.26
C ARG A 253 -9.58 5.75 25.25
N TYR A 254 -8.96 6.17 24.16
CA TYR A 254 -9.60 6.98 23.12
C TYR A 254 -9.66 6.19 21.83
N ASN A 255 -10.86 6.01 21.28
CA ASN A 255 -11.04 5.25 20.05
C ASN A 255 -10.59 6.07 18.85
N MET A 256 -9.80 5.45 17.98
CA MET A 256 -9.30 6.07 16.75
C MET A 256 -10.09 5.60 15.53
N THR A 257 -10.75 4.44 15.58
CA THR A 257 -11.46 3.89 14.42
C THR A 257 -12.83 4.55 14.23
N THR A 258 -13.28 4.62 12.97
CA THR A 258 -14.55 5.29 12.59
C THR A 258 -15.81 4.59 13.09
N GLN A 259 -15.76 3.27 13.26
CA GLN A 259 -16.88 2.45 13.66
C GLN A 259 -16.41 1.38 14.64
N GLN A 260 -17.23 1.05 15.63
CA GLN A 260 -17.02 -0.15 16.44
C GLN A 260 -17.54 -1.35 15.66
N PRO A 261 -16.68 -2.34 15.32
CA PRO A 261 -17.12 -3.52 14.58
C PRO A 261 -18.20 -4.26 15.38
N SER A 262 -19.28 -4.69 14.72
CA SER A 262 -20.25 -5.62 15.31
C SER A 262 -19.75 -7.08 15.33
N ASN A 263 -18.45 -7.28 15.09
CA ASN A 263 -17.78 -8.57 14.88
C ASN A 263 -17.03 -8.96 16.15
N PRO A 264 -17.65 -9.69 17.09
CA PRO A 264 -17.03 -9.97 18.38
C PRO A 264 -15.82 -10.90 18.22
N ALA A 265 -14.77 -10.66 19.02
CA ALA A 265 -13.52 -11.44 19.05
C ALA A 265 -13.71 -12.96 19.12
N LYS A 266 -14.77 -13.41 19.80
CA LYS A 266 -15.11 -14.84 19.92
C LYS A 266 -15.46 -15.50 18.58
N SER A 267 -16.03 -14.73 17.64
CA SER A 267 -16.56 -15.23 16.37
C SER A 267 -15.75 -14.79 15.16
N TYR A 268 -14.84 -13.82 15.32
CA TYR A 268 -14.06 -13.26 14.22
C TYR A 268 -12.57 -13.18 14.58
N TYR A 269 -11.71 -13.45 13.61
CA TYR A 269 -10.32 -13.00 13.62
C TYR A 269 -10.26 -11.55 13.15
N HIS A 270 -9.31 -10.80 13.68
CA HIS A 270 -9.10 -9.39 13.35
C HIS A 270 -7.62 -9.09 13.14
N TYR A 271 -7.33 -8.20 12.21
CA TYR A 271 -6.04 -7.50 12.12
C TYR A 271 -6.26 -6.08 11.59
N ALA A 272 -5.34 -5.17 11.87
CA ALA A 272 -5.33 -3.84 11.29
C ALA A 272 -4.08 -3.66 10.44
N ALA A 273 -4.21 -3.19 9.20
CA ALA A 273 -3.07 -2.98 8.31
C ALA A 273 -3.05 -1.58 7.73
N LEU A 274 -1.88 -0.94 7.74
CA LEU A 274 -1.62 0.27 6.96
C LEU A 274 -1.48 -0.13 5.48
N ASP A 275 -2.54 0.10 4.73
CA ASP A 275 -2.64 -0.31 3.35
C ASP A 275 -1.91 0.65 2.40
N PRO A 276 -1.66 0.22 1.14
CA PRO A 276 -0.98 1.04 0.13
C PRO A 276 -1.69 2.35 -0.24
N ASP A 277 -2.91 2.58 0.25
CA ASP A 277 -3.66 3.83 0.05
C ASP A 277 -3.46 4.86 1.17
N GLY A 278 -2.67 4.52 2.20
CA GLY A 278 -2.42 5.38 3.36
C GLY A 278 -3.51 5.35 4.42
N THR A 279 -4.36 4.33 4.43
CA THR A 279 -5.36 4.11 5.48
C THR A 279 -5.03 2.86 6.28
N VAL A 280 -5.18 2.92 7.59
CA VAL A 280 -5.23 1.73 8.43
C VAL A 280 -6.62 1.13 8.32
N HIS A 281 -6.76 0.02 7.59
CA HIS A 281 -8.00 -0.74 7.53
C HIS A 281 -8.02 -1.82 8.60
N VAL A 282 -9.17 -2.01 9.24
CA VAL A 282 -9.45 -3.13 10.13
C VAL A 282 -10.19 -4.20 9.35
N TYR A 283 -9.61 -5.39 9.33
CA TYR A 283 -10.10 -6.55 8.62
C TYR A 283 -10.69 -7.57 9.60
N ALA A 284 -11.86 -8.10 9.28
CA ALA A 284 -12.49 -9.19 10.01
C ALA A 284 -12.70 -10.42 9.13
N HIS A 285 -12.42 -11.61 9.68
CA HIS A 285 -12.72 -12.89 9.06
C HIS A 285 -13.50 -13.76 10.05
N GLN A 286 -14.62 -14.33 9.60
CA GLN A 286 -15.45 -15.17 10.46
C GLN A 286 -14.72 -16.48 10.79
N LYS A 287 -14.71 -16.88 12.06
CA LYS A 287 -14.09 -18.16 12.45
C LYS A 287 -14.95 -19.32 11.98
N ASN A 288 -14.29 -20.45 11.70
CA ASN A 288 -14.93 -21.71 11.31
C ASN A 288 -15.75 -21.63 10.01
N THR A 289 -15.42 -20.69 9.12
CA THR A 289 -15.95 -20.64 7.76
C THR A 289 -14.88 -21.03 6.76
N ASP A 290 -15.29 -21.70 5.69
CA ASP A 290 -14.38 -22.00 4.58
C ASP A 290 -14.05 -20.72 3.81
N GLY A 291 -12.78 -20.53 3.47
CA GLY A 291 -12.32 -19.43 2.63
C GLY A 291 -11.20 -18.60 3.25
N THR A 292 -10.70 -17.64 2.49
CA THR A 292 -9.55 -16.78 2.85
C THR A 292 -9.88 -15.28 2.77
N THR A 293 -11.17 -14.94 2.61
CA THR A 293 -11.62 -13.57 2.37
C THR A 293 -11.79 -12.79 3.66
N TRP A 294 -11.40 -11.53 3.64
CA TRP A 294 -11.55 -10.60 4.75
C TRP A 294 -12.47 -9.45 4.38
N ASP A 295 -13.32 -9.03 5.31
CA ASP A 295 -14.13 -7.82 5.16
C ASP A 295 -13.46 -6.65 5.88
N VAL A 296 -13.44 -5.48 5.24
CA VAL A 296 -13.08 -4.22 5.90
C VAL A 296 -14.26 -3.79 6.77
N VAL A 297 -14.06 -3.75 8.09
CA VAL A 297 -15.12 -3.47 9.07
C VAL A 297 -14.97 -2.11 9.76
N SER A 298 -13.76 -1.55 9.74
CA SER A 298 -13.47 -0.23 10.28
C SER A 298 -12.19 0.32 9.68
N LEU A 299 -11.89 1.59 9.92
CA LEU A 299 -10.70 2.24 9.39
C LEU A 299 -10.25 3.43 10.23
N PHE A 300 -9.00 3.83 10.02
CA PHE A 300 -8.36 5.00 10.59
C PHE A 300 -7.31 5.55 9.63
N PRO A 301 -7.22 6.88 9.39
CA PRO A 301 -8.18 7.92 9.75
C PRO A 301 -9.50 7.87 8.96
N GLY A 302 -10.54 8.45 9.54
CA GLY A 302 -11.93 8.40 9.04
C GLY A 302 -12.34 9.43 8.00
N ASP A 303 -11.41 10.24 7.54
CA ASP A 303 -11.65 11.48 6.80
C ASP A 303 -11.50 11.33 5.28
N GLY A 304 -11.22 10.13 4.80
CA GLY A 304 -11.19 9.79 3.36
C GLY A 304 -10.26 10.72 2.57
N CYS A 305 -10.77 11.26 1.45
CA CYS A 305 -10.04 12.20 0.58
C CYS A 305 -9.89 13.62 1.13
N ASN A 306 -10.23 13.88 2.40
CA ASN A 306 -9.76 15.09 3.06
C ASN A 306 -8.25 15.04 3.36
N ARG A 307 -7.66 13.84 3.30
CA ARG A 307 -6.21 13.63 3.37
C ARG A 307 -5.57 13.94 2.02
N ASN A 308 -4.53 14.78 2.04
CA ASN A 308 -3.77 15.16 0.85
C ASN A 308 -2.80 14.05 0.41
N ILE A 309 -3.31 12.87 0.04
CA ILE A 309 -2.47 11.69 -0.29
C ILE A 309 -1.96 11.64 -1.74
N CYS A 310 -2.50 12.49 -2.60
CA CYS A 310 -2.17 12.53 -4.03
C CYS A 310 -1.18 13.64 -4.35
N GLY A 311 -0.24 13.34 -5.25
CA GLY A 311 0.76 14.30 -5.71
C GLY A 311 0.19 15.41 -6.58
N PRO A 312 1.06 16.32 -7.06
CA PRO A 312 0.66 17.48 -7.85
C PRO A 312 -0.20 17.12 -9.07
N ASN A 313 -1.16 17.98 -9.42
CA ASN A 313 -2.10 17.78 -10.52
C ASN A 313 -2.91 16.47 -10.47
N ALA A 314 -3.01 15.79 -9.33
CA ALA A 314 -3.87 14.63 -9.14
C ALA A 314 -4.91 14.90 -8.04
N TYR A 315 -6.07 14.27 -8.14
CA TYR A 315 -7.10 14.34 -7.11
C TYR A 315 -7.38 12.97 -6.51
N CYS A 316 -7.75 12.95 -5.24
CA CYS A 316 -8.16 11.76 -4.53
C CYS A 316 -9.63 11.42 -4.84
N LYS A 317 -9.93 10.12 -4.96
CA LYS A 317 -11.30 9.58 -4.91
C LYS A 317 -11.37 8.33 -4.04
N VAL A 318 -12.55 8.04 -3.52
CA VAL A 318 -12.87 6.73 -2.94
C VAL A 318 -13.15 5.76 -4.09
N SER A 319 -12.32 4.73 -4.26
CA SER A 319 -12.39 3.77 -5.37
C SER A 319 -13.41 2.65 -5.13
N SER A 320 -13.64 2.29 -3.86
CA SER A 320 -14.56 1.23 -3.44
C SER A 320 -15.36 1.71 -2.23
N LEU A 321 -16.69 1.73 -2.34
CA LEU A 321 -17.56 2.13 -1.22
C LEU A 321 -17.54 1.10 -0.08
N LYS A 322 -17.38 -0.18 -0.42
CA LYS A 322 -17.36 -1.28 0.56
C LYS A 322 -16.07 -1.24 1.37
N GLU A 323 -14.93 -1.05 0.70
CA GLU A 323 -13.61 -1.09 1.35
C GLU A 323 -13.13 0.28 1.80
N GLN A 324 -13.79 1.36 1.38
CA GLN A 324 -13.41 2.75 1.65
C GLN A 324 -11.98 3.11 1.18
N ARG A 325 -11.45 2.35 0.22
CA ARG A 325 -10.11 2.56 -0.32
C ARG A 325 -9.98 3.85 -1.11
N LEU A 326 -8.85 4.51 -0.94
CA LEU A 326 -8.52 5.74 -1.63
C LEU A 326 -7.67 5.47 -2.88
N SER A 327 -7.81 6.34 -3.88
CA SER A 327 -7.01 6.29 -5.10
C SER A 327 -6.80 7.68 -5.67
N CYS A 328 -5.70 7.84 -6.42
CA CYS A 328 -5.42 9.08 -7.14
C CYS A 328 -5.83 8.96 -8.61
N GLU A 329 -6.38 10.03 -9.15
CA GLU A 329 -6.73 10.18 -10.56
C GLU A 329 -6.17 11.47 -11.14
N CYS A 330 -5.91 11.45 -12.45
CA CYS A 330 -5.52 12.62 -13.20
C CYS A 330 -6.75 13.36 -13.74
N PRO A 331 -6.70 14.70 -13.80
CA PRO A 331 -7.62 15.48 -14.62
C PRO A 331 -7.61 15.07 -16.09
N ASP A 332 -8.67 15.42 -16.81
CA ASP A 332 -8.74 15.16 -18.26
C ASP A 332 -7.60 15.85 -19.01
N GLY A 333 -6.96 15.12 -19.92
CA GLY A 333 -5.77 15.59 -20.65
C GLY A 333 -4.47 15.50 -19.86
N TYR A 334 -4.49 15.02 -18.62
CA TYR A 334 -3.31 14.72 -17.81
C TYR A 334 -3.09 13.20 -17.76
N VAL A 335 -1.83 12.80 -17.58
CA VAL A 335 -1.42 11.41 -17.39
C VAL A 335 -0.56 11.32 -16.13
N PHE A 336 -0.48 10.13 -15.54
CA PHE A 336 0.38 9.95 -14.37
C PHE A 336 1.82 10.22 -14.76
N SER A 337 2.53 10.92 -13.87
CA SER A 337 3.97 11.12 -14.03
C SER A 337 4.71 9.78 -13.93
N ASP A 338 4.13 8.83 -13.17
CA ASP A 338 4.59 7.46 -13.02
C ASP A 338 3.36 6.53 -12.90
N GLU A 339 3.12 5.69 -13.91
CA GLU A 339 1.98 4.76 -13.95
C GLU A 339 2.01 3.70 -12.85
N LYS A 340 3.21 3.35 -12.35
CA LYS A 340 3.37 2.41 -11.23
C LYS A 340 3.11 3.11 -9.90
N HIS A 341 3.44 4.40 -9.82
CA HIS A 341 3.36 5.20 -8.60
C HIS A 341 2.44 6.40 -8.78
N LYS A 342 1.13 6.13 -8.98
CA LYS A 342 0.08 7.12 -9.27
C LYS A 342 0.02 8.30 -8.30
N TYR A 343 0.38 8.05 -7.04
CA TYR A 343 0.47 9.05 -5.99
C TYR A 343 1.52 10.14 -6.27
N ARG A 344 2.45 9.95 -7.21
CA ARG A 344 3.44 10.98 -7.61
C ARG A 344 2.80 12.15 -8.35
N GLY A 345 1.50 12.05 -8.60
CA GLY A 345 0.74 13.08 -9.29
C GLY A 345 0.78 12.89 -10.79
N CYS A 346 0.29 13.91 -11.47
CA CYS A 346 0.09 13.90 -12.90
C CYS A 346 0.87 15.01 -13.57
N ARG A 347 1.02 14.85 -14.88
CA ARG A 347 1.57 15.87 -15.77
C ARG A 347 0.64 16.05 -16.97
N PRO A 348 0.61 17.23 -17.58
CA PRO A 348 -0.07 17.43 -18.85
C PRO A 348 0.40 16.39 -19.89
N ASN A 349 -0.53 15.82 -20.64
CA ASN A 349 -0.21 15.00 -21.82
C ASN A 349 -0.10 15.86 -23.10
N PHE A 350 0.20 17.13 -22.93
CA PHE A 350 0.25 18.13 -23.99
C PHE A 350 1.28 19.20 -23.63
N VAL A 351 1.70 19.98 -24.63
CA VAL A 351 2.62 21.09 -24.42
C VAL A 351 1.86 22.24 -23.74
N PRO A 352 2.26 22.69 -22.53
CA PRO A 352 1.60 23.80 -21.85
C PRO A 352 1.66 25.11 -22.65
N HIS A 353 0.86 26.11 -22.25
CA HIS A 353 0.95 27.45 -22.83
C HIS A 353 2.38 27.99 -22.72
N SER A 354 2.89 28.51 -23.83
CA SER A 354 4.17 29.22 -23.85
C SER A 354 3.94 30.68 -23.47
N CYS A 355 4.64 31.18 -22.46
CA CYS A 355 4.66 32.61 -22.11
C CYS A 355 5.59 33.43 -23.03
N ASP A 356 5.58 33.15 -24.34
CA ASP A 356 6.46 33.80 -25.33
C ASP A 356 5.90 35.13 -25.87
N GLY A 357 4.83 35.64 -25.26
CA GLY A 357 4.15 36.87 -25.68
C GLY A 357 3.31 36.71 -26.95
N LYS A 358 3.12 35.50 -27.48
CA LYS A 358 2.22 35.23 -28.61
C LYS A 358 0.83 34.82 -28.14
N ASP A 359 -0.17 35.15 -28.93
CA ASP A 359 -1.54 34.69 -28.69
C ASP A 359 -1.66 33.18 -28.99
N HIS A 360 -2.05 32.43 -27.96
CA HIS A 360 -2.28 30.99 -28.01
C HIS A 360 -3.69 30.60 -27.52
N SER A 361 -4.56 31.58 -27.30
CA SER A 361 -5.93 31.40 -26.78
C SER A 361 -6.77 30.40 -27.57
N GLY A 362 -6.59 30.33 -28.89
CA GLY A 362 -7.28 29.38 -29.77
C GLY A 362 -6.74 27.95 -29.75
N LYS A 363 -5.61 27.69 -29.07
CA LYS A 363 -4.99 26.36 -29.02
C LYS A 363 -5.52 25.50 -27.88
N PHE A 364 -6.17 26.12 -26.89
CA PHE A 364 -6.62 25.45 -25.68
C PHE A 364 -8.12 25.66 -25.47
N THR A 365 -8.69 24.78 -24.67
CA THR A 365 -10.07 24.81 -24.21
C THR A 365 -10.09 24.44 -22.75
N THR A 366 -11.14 24.83 -22.06
CA THR A 366 -11.40 24.38 -20.70
C THR A 366 -12.30 23.15 -20.70
N VAL A 367 -11.96 22.15 -19.89
CA VAL A 367 -12.78 20.96 -19.67
C VAL A 367 -13.35 21.01 -18.27
N LYS A 368 -14.69 21.00 -18.18
CA LYS A 368 -15.40 21.00 -16.89
C LYS A 368 -15.22 19.66 -16.20
N MET A 369 -14.77 19.69 -14.94
CA MET A 369 -14.73 18.53 -14.07
C MET A 369 -15.79 18.66 -12.98
N ASP A 370 -16.76 17.74 -13.00
CA ASP A 370 -17.84 17.70 -12.01
C ASP A 370 -17.40 16.98 -10.73
N ASN A 371 -17.95 17.46 -9.61
CA ASN A 371 -17.75 16.90 -8.27
C ASN A 371 -16.29 16.87 -7.81
N ILE A 372 -15.46 17.86 -8.18
CA ILE A 372 -14.07 17.95 -7.73
C ILE A 372 -13.84 19.24 -6.95
N ALA A 373 -13.42 19.13 -5.70
CA ALA A 373 -12.88 20.27 -4.97
C ALA A 373 -11.37 20.36 -5.12
N TRP A 374 -10.87 21.59 -5.18
CA TRP A 374 -9.46 21.93 -5.07
C TRP A 374 -9.26 23.06 -4.07
N SER A 375 -8.09 23.11 -3.44
CA SER A 375 -7.68 24.26 -2.63
C SER A 375 -7.53 25.50 -3.51
N ASN A 376 -7.97 26.65 -2.99
CA ASN A 376 -7.80 27.95 -3.64
C ASN A 376 -6.47 28.64 -3.24
N GLN A 377 -5.58 27.98 -2.51
CA GLN A 377 -4.30 28.57 -2.07
C GLN A 377 -3.38 29.01 -3.24
N SER A 378 -3.54 28.41 -4.42
CA SER A 378 -2.82 28.81 -5.64
C SER A 378 -3.59 29.78 -6.53
N ALA A 379 -4.73 30.29 -6.05
CA ALA A 379 -5.49 31.31 -6.75
C ALA A 379 -4.78 32.66 -6.65
N TYR A 380 -4.61 33.33 -7.79
CA TYR A 380 -3.96 34.64 -7.86
C TYR A 380 -4.88 35.75 -8.40
N SER A 381 -6.05 35.39 -8.94
CA SER A 381 -7.07 36.32 -9.38
C SER A 381 -8.44 35.86 -8.90
N ASN A 382 -9.35 36.83 -8.71
CA ASN A 382 -10.71 36.57 -8.26
C ASN A 382 -11.68 37.51 -8.98
N PHE A 383 -12.66 36.93 -9.65
CA PHE A 383 -13.71 37.60 -10.41
C PHE A 383 -15.08 37.18 -9.87
N ALA A 384 -16.09 38.04 -10.01
CA ALA A 384 -17.47 37.65 -9.72
C ALA A 384 -17.96 36.57 -10.71
N THR A 385 -18.75 35.59 -10.26
CA THR A 385 -19.28 34.47 -11.07
C THR A 385 -20.18 34.88 -12.22
N THR A 386 -20.88 36.02 -12.12
CA THR A 386 -21.60 36.61 -13.25
C THR A 386 -20.69 36.90 -14.45
N ALA A 387 -19.37 36.82 -14.25
CA ALA A 387 -18.33 36.95 -15.26
C ALA A 387 -17.61 35.63 -15.57
N LEU A 388 -18.25 34.45 -15.42
CA LEU A 388 -17.63 33.15 -15.73
C LEU A 388 -16.97 33.11 -17.12
N GLN A 389 -17.66 33.62 -18.14
CA GLN A 389 -17.12 33.69 -19.49
C GLN A 389 -15.86 34.58 -19.57
N GLN A 390 -15.82 35.67 -18.80
CA GLN A 390 -14.66 36.56 -18.73
C GLN A 390 -13.50 35.88 -18.02
N CYS A 391 -13.76 35.20 -16.90
CA CYS A 391 -12.78 34.44 -16.13
C CYS A 391 -12.17 33.29 -16.95
N ASN A 392 -13.00 32.54 -17.67
CA ASN A 392 -12.55 31.50 -18.60
C ASN A 392 -11.70 32.08 -19.74
N THR A 393 -12.16 33.18 -20.35
CA THR A 393 -11.40 33.86 -21.43
C THR A 393 -10.07 34.41 -20.92
N SER A 394 -10.06 35.00 -19.72
CA SER A 394 -8.87 35.53 -19.05
C SER A 394 -7.86 34.41 -18.79
N CYS A 395 -8.31 33.27 -18.25
CA CYS A 395 -7.47 32.09 -18.06
C CYS A 395 -6.87 31.59 -19.39
N LEU A 396 -7.69 31.43 -20.44
CA LEU A 396 -7.20 30.98 -21.76
C LEU A 396 -6.22 31.96 -22.42
N ASN A 397 -6.22 33.22 -22.01
CA ASN A 397 -5.28 34.24 -22.49
C ASN A 397 -4.04 34.36 -21.59
N ASN A 398 -4.04 33.71 -20.43
CA ASN A 398 -2.96 33.77 -19.45
C ASN A 398 -2.17 32.46 -19.45
N CYS A 399 -0.92 32.51 -19.91
CA CYS A 399 -0.07 31.33 -20.01
C CYS A 399 0.28 30.66 -18.67
N LEU A 400 0.07 31.37 -17.54
CA LEU A 400 0.24 30.82 -16.20
C LEU A 400 -1.03 30.13 -15.68
N CYS A 401 -2.19 30.40 -16.26
CA CYS A 401 -3.44 29.81 -15.80
C CYS A 401 -3.53 28.34 -16.21
N VAL A 402 -3.57 27.44 -15.23
CA VAL A 402 -3.75 25.99 -15.48
C VAL A 402 -5.20 25.57 -15.34
N ALA A 403 -5.95 26.25 -14.49
CA ALA A 403 -7.36 26.00 -14.30
C ALA A 403 -8.14 27.18 -13.75
N VAL A 404 -9.46 27.07 -13.83
CA VAL A 404 -10.41 27.98 -13.18
C VAL A 404 -11.16 27.22 -12.09
N LEU A 405 -11.25 27.80 -10.89
CA LEU A 405 -12.07 27.33 -9.77
C LEU A 405 -13.32 28.21 -9.64
N ILE A 406 -14.47 27.59 -9.44
CA ILE A 406 -15.73 28.30 -9.18
C ILE A 406 -16.22 27.99 -7.77
N ASP A 407 -16.27 29.00 -6.89
CA ASP A 407 -16.82 28.87 -5.54
C ASP A 407 -18.01 29.83 -5.37
N GLY A 408 -19.23 29.30 -5.49
CA GLY A 408 -20.49 30.01 -5.27
C GLY A 408 -20.66 31.25 -6.13
N SER A 409 -20.24 32.40 -5.60
CA SER A 409 -20.30 33.70 -6.27
C SER A 409 -18.97 34.18 -6.85
N SER A 410 -17.88 33.43 -6.69
CA SER A 410 -16.52 33.79 -7.14
C SER A 410 -15.92 32.82 -8.17
N CYS A 411 -15.07 33.36 -9.04
CA CYS A 411 -14.32 32.64 -10.06
C CYS A 411 -12.83 32.99 -9.91
N MET A 412 -11.97 31.99 -9.79
CA MET A 412 -10.56 32.16 -9.47
C MET A 412 -9.68 31.47 -10.50
N GLU A 413 -8.65 32.15 -11.02
CA GLU A 413 -7.61 31.51 -11.82
C GLU A 413 -6.53 30.94 -10.90
N VAL A 414 -6.08 29.72 -11.20
CA VAL A 414 -5.01 29.05 -10.47
C VAL A 414 -3.79 28.82 -11.34
N GLU A 415 -2.60 29.06 -10.76
CA GLU A 415 -1.31 28.89 -11.44
C GLU A 415 -0.82 27.44 -11.40
N THR A 416 -1.24 26.69 -10.39
CA THR A 416 -0.84 25.30 -10.20
C THR A 416 -1.90 24.54 -9.42
N LEU A 417 -2.15 23.29 -9.82
CA LEU A 417 -2.90 22.34 -9.03
C LEU A 417 -1.96 21.71 -8.00
N ARG A 418 -1.72 22.44 -6.90
CA ARG A 418 -0.81 21.98 -5.84
C ARG A 418 -1.29 20.65 -5.24
N TRP A 419 -0.33 19.96 -4.62
CA TRP A 419 -0.50 18.70 -3.89
C TRP A 419 -1.55 18.77 -2.76
N GLU A 420 -1.89 19.97 -2.30
CA GLU A 420 -2.92 20.20 -1.31
C GLU A 420 -4.32 20.27 -1.97
N ALA A 421 -5.12 19.24 -1.76
CA ALA A 421 -6.59 19.27 -1.74
C ALA A 421 -7.39 18.99 -3.03
N GLY A 422 -6.81 18.39 -4.07
CA GLY A 422 -7.63 17.79 -5.12
C GLY A 422 -8.43 16.61 -4.58
N LYS A 423 -9.77 16.70 -4.54
CA LYS A 423 -10.64 15.60 -4.09
C LYS A 423 -11.94 15.52 -4.86
N ARG A 424 -12.39 14.31 -5.16
CA ARG A 424 -13.71 14.06 -5.73
C ARG A 424 -14.74 13.85 -4.62
N HIS A 425 -15.84 14.61 -4.66
CA HIS A 425 -16.99 14.43 -3.78
C HIS A 425 -17.79 13.19 -4.20
N GLN A 426 -18.23 12.43 -3.20
CA GLN A 426 -18.89 11.13 -3.36
C GLN A 426 -20.38 11.24 -3.68
N PHE A 427 -20.99 12.38 -3.39
CA PHE A 427 -22.40 12.69 -3.66
C PHE A 427 -22.49 14.03 -4.39
N ASP A 428 -23.50 14.16 -5.25
CA ASP A 428 -23.96 15.44 -5.77
C ASP A 428 -24.37 16.26 -4.55
N SER A 429 -23.53 17.20 -4.12
CA SER A 429 -23.88 18.02 -2.96
C SER A 429 -25.18 18.75 -3.32
N THR A 430 -26.22 18.58 -2.51
CA THR A 430 -27.43 19.42 -2.60
C THR A 430 -27.10 20.91 -2.46
N ASP A 431 -25.88 21.21 -2.02
CA ASP A 431 -25.17 22.48 -2.18
C ASP A 431 -24.62 22.63 -3.62
N GLN A 432 -25.48 22.59 -4.65
CA GLN A 432 -25.09 22.82 -6.06
C GLN A 432 -24.41 24.20 -6.29
N ASN A 433 -24.47 25.08 -5.29
CA ASN A 433 -23.74 26.35 -5.26
C ASN A 433 -22.32 26.27 -4.68
N ARG A 434 -21.83 25.10 -4.21
CA ARG A 434 -20.47 24.92 -3.66
C ARG A 434 -19.68 23.78 -4.33
N SER A 435 -20.22 23.17 -5.38
CA SER A 435 -19.41 22.28 -6.21
C SER A 435 -18.37 23.13 -6.92
N ASN A 436 -17.14 23.10 -6.43
CA ASN A 436 -16.00 23.66 -7.15
C ASN A 436 -16.00 23.03 -8.55
N GLN A 437 -16.26 23.84 -9.57
CA GLN A 437 -16.11 23.39 -10.94
C GLN A 437 -14.67 23.69 -11.32
N LEU A 438 -13.90 22.64 -11.53
CA LEU A 438 -12.53 22.75 -12.02
C LEU A 438 -12.57 22.71 -13.55
N PHE A 439 -12.03 23.75 -14.17
CA PHE A 439 -11.88 23.81 -15.61
C PHE A 439 -10.40 23.71 -15.96
N CYS A 440 -9.92 22.55 -16.40
CA CYS A 440 -8.52 22.38 -16.78
C CYS A 440 -8.30 22.85 -18.22
N SER A 441 -7.21 23.58 -18.46
CA SER A 441 -6.75 23.86 -19.82
C SER A 441 -6.31 22.56 -20.49
N SER A 442 -6.82 22.32 -21.71
CA SER A 442 -6.53 21.15 -22.54
C SER A 442 -6.41 21.58 -24.01
N PRO A 443 -5.55 20.98 -24.83
CA PRO A 443 -5.42 21.34 -26.23
C PRO A 443 -6.73 21.10 -27.00
N ARG A 444 -7.10 22.03 -27.87
CA ARG A 444 -8.20 21.80 -28.83
C ARG A 444 -7.77 20.73 -29.83
N THR A 445 -8.43 19.58 -29.80
CA THR A 445 -8.31 18.59 -30.88
C THR A 445 -9.08 19.09 -32.10
N LYS A 446 -8.45 19.13 -33.27
CA LYS A 446 -9.11 19.46 -34.55
C LYS A 446 -9.95 18.28 -35.04
N THR A 447 -11.00 17.89 -34.33
CA THR A 447 -11.90 16.82 -34.80
C THR A 447 -13.35 17.00 -34.33
N GLU A 448 -13.92 18.17 -34.60
CA GLU A 448 -15.35 18.28 -34.90
C GLU A 448 -15.49 18.83 -36.32
N LYS A 449 -15.21 17.97 -37.30
CA LYS A 449 -15.86 18.10 -38.61
C LYS A 449 -16.88 16.98 -38.68
N HIS A 450 -18.16 17.33 -38.68
CA HIS A 450 -19.21 16.45 -39.16
C HIS A 450 -18.82 15.95 -40.56
N ILE A 451 -18.37 14.70 -40.64
CA ILE A 451 -18.24 13.98 -41.90
C ILE A 451 -19.33 12.91 -41.86
N ALA A 452 -20.29 13.09 -42.76
CA ALA A 452 -21.32 12.12 -43.02
C ALA A 452 -20.68 10.78 -43.44
N LEU A 453 -21.25 9.71 -42.91
CA LEU A 453 -20.91 8.30 -43.10
C LEU A 453 -20.54 7.94 -44.54
N HIS A 454 -19.41 7.24 -44.71
CA HIS A 454 -19.33 6.03 -45.53
C HIS A 454 -18.09 5.19 -45.17
N ASN A 455 -18.36 3.99 -44.62
CA ASN A 455 -17.64 2.72 -44.63
C ASN A 455 -16.09 2.61 -44.53
N HIS A 456 -15.74 1.73 -43.59
CA HIS A 456 -14.52 0.90 -43.43
C HIS A 456 -13.32 1.45 -42.65
N TRP A 457 -12.85 0.55 -41.76
CA TRP A 457 -11.79 0.64 -40.77
C TRP A 457 -10.39 0.56 -41.40
N TYR A 458 -9.41 1.31 -40.88
CA TYR A 458 -8.19 0.82 -40.19
C TYR A 458 -7.30 1.99 -39.70
N SER A 459 -6.71 1.75 -38.52
CA SER A 459 -5.48 2.28 -37.89
C SER A 459 -4.78 3.55 -38.42
N GLY A 460 -4.44 4.45 -37.49
CA GLY A 460 -3.40 5.46 -37.66
C GLY A 460 -2.89 5.98 -36.33
N ASP A 461 -1.78 5.39 -35.86
CA ASP A 461 -0.96 5.87 -34.75
C ASP A 461 -0.40 7.28 -35.02
N PHE A 462 -0.32 8.13 -34.00
CA PHE A 462 0.63 9.25 -33.99
C PHE A 462 1.46 9.24 -32.70
N ILE A 463 2.75 8.98 -32.91
CA ILE A 463 3.84 9.01 -31.94
C ILE A 463 4.27 10.47 -31.70
N CYS A 464 4.39 10.88 -30.43
CA CYS A 464 5.14 12.05 -30.01
C CYS A 464 6.65 11.80 -30.18
N SER A 465 7.41 12.73 -30.79
CA SER A 465 8.88 12.64 -30.81
C SER A 465 9.60 13.90 -30.32
N HIS A 466 10.52 13.62 -29.40
CA HIS A 466 11.83 14.20 -29.04
C HIS A 466 12.18 15.67 -29.30
N TYR A 467 12.64 16.33 -28.21
CA TYR A 467 13.73 17.30 -28.26
C TYR A 467 15.07 16.63 -27.97
N HIS A 468 16.03 16.83 -28.88
CA HIS A 468 17.44 16.48 -28.73
C HIS A 468 18.11 17.38 -27.67
N LEU A 469 18.84 16.76 -26.74
CA LEU A 469 19.91 17.38 -25.97
C LEU A 469 21.16 17.47 -26.86
N TYR A 470 21.67 18.67 -27.11
CA TYR A 470 23.04 18.89 -27.59
C TYR A 470 24.00 18.92 -26.39
N PRO A 471 25.13 18.18 -26.40
CA PRO A 471 26.23 18.45 -25.49
C PRO A 471 27.15 19.56 -26.04
N LEU A 472 27.65 20.36 -25.10
CA LEU A 472 28.64 21.42 -25.26
C LEU A 472 29.91 20.96 -26.02
N ALA A 473 30.46 21.92 -26.77
CA ALA A 473 31.68 21.85 -27.55
C ALA A 473 32.93 21.39 -26.75
N LYS A 474 33.77 20.59 -27.40
CA LYS A 474 35.23 20.55 -27.18
C LYS A 474 35.92 21.16 -28.40
N LEU A 475 36.51 22.34 -28.21
CA LEU A 475 37.50 22.95 -29.09
C LEU A 475 38.81 22.14 -29.05
N ARG A 476 39.32 21.73 -30.23
CA ARG A 476 40.76 21.55 -30.54
C ARG A 476 40.97 21.68 -32.04
N GLN A 477 41.33 22.87 -32.51
CA GLN A 477 42.62 23.20 -33.12
C GLN A 477 42.79 24.71 -33.08
#